data_AF-A0A8J4GRA4-F1
#
_entry.id   AF-A0A8J4GRA4-F1
#
_cell.length_a   1.000
_cell.length_b   1.000
_cell.length_c   1.000
_cell.angle_alpha   90.00
_cell.angle_beta   90.00
_cell.angle_gamma   90.00
#
_symmetry.space_group_name_H-M   'P 1'
#
loop_
_entity.id
_entity.type
_entity.pdbx_description
1 polymer ?
#
loop_
_entity_poly.entity_id
_entity_poly.type
_entity_poly.pdbx_seq_one_letter_code
_entity_poly.pdbx_strand_id
1 'polypeptide(L)'
;MAGYDSSDPGIFKAQSFVDMMERLWQAMHDLLLRMSNLFKDRRTGIIFLIVQYNHIHITLRAAAAGSLVGAVAAVPPLASSTSGGAAAGGPAATTPVGGAGAAAGPGPGPGVAATSVGIGRTGLTNLKECEDQLASCTGLFVDDQLAVHFRELVDWVKKAEQAAKRSGVPEGQHIPGYAPVQAMPILRDFATRWKDAIEAMHREVAAQFAETSCGRDVLQASMTSLLKYYTRFLELLKRQGPDGLMLVREAVSVPSIMYEIKRITKT
;
A
#
# COMPACT_ATOMS: atom_id res chain seq x y z
N MET A 1 -53.93 7.78 -25.57
CA MET A 1 -53.14 6.67 -25.01
C MET A 1 -51.72 7.19 -24.88
N ALA A 2 -51.23 7.24 -23.63
CA ALA A 2 -49.88 7.61 -23.17
C ALA A 2 -49.28 8.93 -23.71
N GLY A 3 -49.56 10.01 -22.99
CA GLY A 3 -48.78 11.25 -23.05
C GLY A 3 -47.37 11.00 -22.51
N TYR A 4 -46.39 11.35 -23.33
CA TYR A 4 -45.01 11.59 -22.93
C TYR A 4 -45.01 12.89 -22.10
N ASP A 5 -45.07 12.78 -20.77
CA ASP A 5 -44.84 13.92 -19.90
C ASP A 5 -43.34 14.03 -19.62
N SER A 6 -42.70 14.86 -20.44
CA SER A 6 -41.31 15.28 -20.33
C SER A 6 -41.31 16.70 -19.74
N SER A 7 -41.50 16.84 -18.43
CA SER A 7 -41.28 18.14 -17.78
C SER A 7 -41.21 18.04 -16.25
N ASP A 8 -40.12 17.49 -15.73
CA ASP A 8 -39.67 17.83 -14.38
C ASP A 8 -38.28 18.49 -14.46
N PRO A 9 -38.19 19.82 -14.59
CA PRO A 9 -36.94 20.55 -14.85
C PRO A 9 -36.03 20.69 -13.62
N GLY A 10 -36.39 20.11 -12.47
CA GLY A 10 -35.67 20.26 -11.21
C GLY A 10 -34.92 19.01 -10.72
N ILE A 11 -35.14 17.84 -11.30
CA ILE A 11 -34.49 16.61 -10.84
C ILE A 11 -33.17 16.46 -11.60
N PHE A 12 -32.09 16.97 -11.00
CA PHE A 12 -30.75 16.50 -11.31
C PHE A 12 -30.77 14.97 -11.23
N LYS A 13 -30.81 14.30 -12.39
CA LYS A 13 -30.97 12.85 -12.44
C LYS A 13 -29.72 12.27 -11.81
N ALA A 14 -29.85 11.66 -10.63
CA ALA A 14 -28.74 11.02 -9.93
C ALA A 14 -27.90 10.11 -10.85
N GLN A 15 -28.54 9.49 -11.85
CA GLN A 15 -27.87 8.72 -12.89
C GLN A 15 -26.89 9.56 -13.74
N SER A 16 -27.29 10.75 -14.21
CA SER A 16 -26.42 11.60 -15.03
C SER A 16 -25.16 12.07 -14.27
N PHE A 17 -25.26 12.24 -12.96
CA PHE A 17 -24.13 12.53 -12.09
C PHE A 17 -23.20 11.33 -11.93
N VAL A 18 -23.76 10.14 -11.72
CA VAL A 18 -23.00 8.90 -11.64
C VAL A 18 -22.22 8.67 -12.93
N ASP A 19 -22.88 8.79 -14.08
CA ASP A 19 -22.26 8.63 -15.40
C ASP A 19 -21.15 9.66 -15.63
N MET A 20 -21.34 10.90 -15.16
CA MET A 20 -20.32 11.96 -15.24
C MET A 20 -19.11 11.64 -14.36
N MET A 21 -19.32 11.16 -13.13
CA MET A 21 -18.25 10.78 -12.21
C MET A 21 -17.44 9.58 -12.73
N GLU A 22 -18.10 8.60 -13.35
CA GLU A 22 -17.44 7.46 -13.98
C GLU A 22 -16.58 7.90 -15.17
N ARG A 23 -17.10 8.76 -16.05
CA ARG A 23 -16.34 9.32 -17.17
C ARG A 23 -15.13 10.15 -16.71
N LEU A 24 -15.31 10.94 -15.66
CA LEU A 24 -14.22 11.73 -15.06
C LEU A 24 -13.12 10.81 -14.52
N TRP A 25 -13.50 9.74 -13.81
CA TRP A 25 -12.57 8.74 -13.30
C TRP A 25 -11.79 8.06 -14.43
N GLN A 26 -12.48 7.59 -15.48
CA GLN A 26 -11.85 6.98 -16.66
C GLN A 26 -10.88 7.94 -17.36
N ALA A 27 -11.29 9.20 -17.57
CA ALA A 27 -10.44 10.21 -18.20
C ALA A 27 -9.18 10.51 -17.37
N MET A 28 -9.31 10.57 -16.03
CA MET A 28 -8.17 10.75 -15.13
C MET A 28 -7.22 9.55 -15.18
N HIS A 29 -7.77 8.32 -15.15
CA HIS A 29 -6.98 7.09 -15.26
C HIS A 29 -6.18 7.05 -16.57
N ASP A 30 -6.83 7.32 -17.70
CA ASP A 30 -6.19 7.38 -19.02
C ASP A 30 -5.09 8.45 -19.08
N LEU A 31 -5.34 9.62 -18.48
CA LEU A 31 -4.35 10.69 -18.43
C LEU A 31 -3.12 10.27 -17.61
N LEU A 32 -3.31 9.64 -16.45
CA LEU A 32 -2.20 9.15 -15.63
C LEU A 32 -1.36 8.11 -16.39
N LEU A 33 -2.01 7.18 -17.09
CA LEU A 33 -1.30 6.20 -17.92
C LEU A 33 -0.56 6.83 -19.10
N ARG A 34 -1.13 7.85 -19.75
CA ARG A 34 -0.42 8.58 -20.81
C ARG A 34 0.78 9.34 -20.26
N MET A 35 0.62 9.99 -19.12
CA MET A 35 1.70 10.71 -18.45
C MET A 35 2.82 9.78 -17.97
N SER A 36 2.50 8.59 -17.46
CA SER A 36 3.51 7.63 -17.04
C SER A 36 4.40 7.15 -18.19
N ASN A 37 3.85 7.12 -19.41
CA ASN A 37 4.59 6.79 -20.64
C ASN A 37 5.45 7.96 -21.17
N LEU A 38 5.33 9.17 -20.63
CA LEU A 38 6.20 10.30 -20.99
C LEU A 38 7.57 10.24 -20.30
N PHE A 39 7.70 9.42 -19.26
CA PHE A 39 8.98 9.23 -18.59
C PHE A 39 9.90 8.34 -19.43
N LYS A 40 11.19 8.73 -19.51
CA LYS A 40 12.21 7.97 -20.24
C LYS A 40 12.40 6.56 -19.67
N ASP A 41 12.36 6.47 -18.35
CA ASP A 41 12.55 5.23 -17.62
C ASP A 41 11.19 4.68 -17.19
N ARG A 42 10.91 3.43 -17.59
CA ARG A 42 9.68 2.72 -17.20
C ARG A 42 9.48 2.72 -15.69
N ARG A 43 10.56 2.54 -14.93
CA ARG A 43 10.54 2.54 -13.46
C ARG A 43 10.03 3.86 -12.90
N THR A 44 10.47 4.99 -13.45
CA THR A 44 10.02 6.33 -13.05
C THR A 44 8.53 6.52 -13.36
N GLY A 45 8.05 6.02 -14.50
CA GLY A 45 6.62 5.98 -14.82
C GLY A 45 5.80 5.18 -13.81
N ILE A 46 6.31 4.02 -13.34
CA ILE A 46 5.65 3.21 -12.29
C ILE A 46 5.62 3.96 -10.96
N ILE A 47 6.73 4.57 -10.53
CA ILE A 47 6.81 5.37 -9.29
C ILE A 47 5.79 6.50 -9.35
N PHE A 48 5.72 7.24 -10.47
CA PHE A 48 4.72 8.27 -10.69
C PHE A 48 3.29 7.73 -10.48
N LEU A 49 2.94 6.59 -11.10
CA LEU A 49 1.61 6.01 -10.94
C LEU A 49 1.31 5.63 -9.49
N ILE A 50 2.26 5.00 -8.77
CA ILE A 50 2.08 4.64 -7.35
C ILE A 50 1.77 5.88 -6.52
N VAL A 51 2.56 6.95 -6.68
CA VAL A 51 2.38 8.18 -5.92
C VAL A 51 1.02 8.82 -6.22
N GLN A 52 0.63 8.90 -7.49
CA GLN A 52 -0.63 9.51 -7.88
C GLN A 52 -1.84 8.68 -7.43
N TYR A 53 -1.83 7.36 -7.58
CA TYR A 53 -2.90 6.51 -7.08
C TYR A 53 -2.98 6.53 -5.55
N ASN A 54 -1.85 6.61 -4.84
CA ASN A 54 -1.86 6.76 -3.39
C ASN A 54 -2.53 8.07 -2.95
N HIS A 55 -2.22 9.20 -3.61
CA HIS A 55 -2.89 10.48 -3.32
C HIS A 55 -4.40 10.43 -3.56
N ILE A 56 -4.81 9.85 -4.69
CA ILE A 56 -6.22 9.66 -5.03
C ILE A 56 -6.91 8.75 -4.00
N HIS A 57 -6.27 7.64 -3.63
CA HIS A 57 -6.77 6.69 -2.64
C HIS A 57 -6.99 7.35 -1.28
N ILE A 58 -6.00 8.07 -0.75
CA ILE A 58 -6.10 8.77 0.53
C ILE A 58 -7.23 9.79 0.50
N THR A 59 -7.36 10.54 -0.60
CA THR A 59 -8.39 11.56 -0.77
C THR A 59 -9.80 10.95 -0.84
N LEU A 60 -9.99 9.89 -1.64
CA LEU A 60 -11.26 9.18 -1.73
C LEU A 60 -11.62 8.51 -0.41
N ARG A 61 -10.65 7.95 0.31
CA ARG A 61 -10.86 7.36 1.63
C ARG A 61 -11.27 8.41 2.67
N ALA A 62 -10.62 9.57 2.68
CA ALA A 62 -10.97 10.68 3.55
C ALA A 62 -12.39 11.19 3.26
N ALA A 63 -12.75 11.28 1.98
CA ALA A 63 -14.11 11.61 1.53
C ALA A 63 -15.12 10.56 2.00
N ALA A 64 -14.81 9.26 1.88
CA ALA A 64 -15.68 8.18 2.32
C ALA A 64 -15.93 8.20 3.83
N ALA A 65 -14.93 8.61 4.61
CA ALA A 65 -15.01 8.75 6.05
C ALA A 65 -15.73 10.04 6.51
N GLY A 66 -16.16 10.91 5.58
CA GLY A 66 -16.76 12.20 5.92
C GLY A 66 -15.75 13.21 6.51
N SER A 67 -14.45 12.98 6.30
CA SER A 67 -13.35 13.71 6.95
C SER A 67 -12.76 14.83 6.08
N LEU A 68 -13.35 15.15 4.92
CA LEU A 68 -12.93 16.28 4.09
C LEU A 68 -13.39 17.62 4.70
N VAL A 69 -12.77 18.02 5.82
CA VAL A 69 -12.87 19.39 6.34
C VAL A 69 -11.47 20.02 6.26
N GLY A 70 -11.27 20.84 5.23
CA GLY A 70 -10.24 21.89 5.19
C GLY A 70 -8.78 21.46 5.28
N ALA A 71 -8.23 20.84 4.22
CA ALA A 71 -6.78 20.83 3.98
C ALA A 71 -6.32 22.20 3.44
N VAL A 72 -6.47 23.26 4.25
CA VAL A 72 -5.67 24.47 4.10
C VAL A 72 -4.57 24.33 5.13
N ALA A 73 -3.35 24.05 4.67
CA ALA A 73 -2.17 24.05 5.50
C ALA A 73 -2.11 25.39 6.26
N ALA A 74 -2.26 25.34 7.58
CA ALA A 74 -1.99 26.47 8.44
C ALA A 74 -0.50 26.79 8.35
N VAL A 75 -0.16 27.82 7.60
CA VAL A 75 1.13 28.51 7.69
C VAL A 75 1.28 28.96 9.15
N PRO A 76 2.34 28.57 9.87
CA PRO A 76 2.53 29.05 11.23
C PRO A 76 2.79 30.56 11.19
N PRO A 77 2.16 31.37 12.05
CA PRO A 77 2.46 32.79 12.11
C PRO A 77 3.87 32.98 12.64
N LEU A 78 4.61 33.84 11.94
CA LEU A 78 5.93 34.34 12.33
C LEU A 78 5.86 34.90 13.75
N ALA A 79 6.55 34.28 14.70
CA ALA A 79 6.62 34.75 16.08
C ALA A 79 7.44 36.06 16.14
N SER A 80 6.75 37.18 16.34
CA SER A 80 7.36 38.45 16.76
C SER A 80 7.67 38.39 18.25
N SER A 81 8.96 38.50 18.57
CA SER A 81 9.51 38.63 19.91
C SER A 81 9.06 39.92 20.59
N THR A 82 8.40 39.82 21.75
CA THR A 82 8.39 40.88 22.77
C THR A 82 8.49 40.27 24.17
N SER A 83 9.37 40.91 24.93
CA SER A 83 9.94 40.59 26.24
C SER A 83 9.08 41.01 27.45
N GLY A 84 9.33 40.33 28.58
CA GLY A 84 8.99 40.77 29.96
C GLY A 84 7.78 40.02 30.54
N GLY A 85 7.74 39.51 31.76
CA GLY A 85 8.65 39.57 32.91
C GLY A 85 7.84 39.21 34.17
N ALA A 86 8.30 38.18 34.89
CA ALA A 86 8.20 37.90 36.33
C ALA A 86 6.85 37.84 37.11
N ALA A 87 6.75 36.74 37.89
CA ALA A 87 6.42 36.66 39.32
C ALA A 87 5.03 36.13 39.80
N ALA A 88 5.10 34.93 40.38
CA ALA A 88 4.68 34.53 41.75
C ALA A 88 3.19 34.44 42.18
N GLY A 89 2.85 33.28 42.79
CA GLY A 89 1.90 33.18 43.91
C GLY A 89 0.69 32.24 43.71
N GLY A 90 0.68 31.06 44.33
CA GLY A 90 -0.56 30.32 44.64
C GLY A 90 -1.11 30.73 46.02
N PRO A 91 -1.92 29.91 46.72
CA PRO A 91 -3.00 29.00 46.31
C PRO A 91 -4.33 29.33 47.06
N ALA A 92 -5.49 28.79 46.66
CA ALA A 92 -6.60 28.48 47.58
C ALA A 92 -7.79 27.80 46.89
N ALA A 93 -8.29 26.76 47.56
CA ALA A 93 -9.56 26.09 47.31
C ALA A 93 -10.76 26.93 47.78
N THR A 94 -11.94 26.71 47.21
CA THR A 94 -13.23 26.71 47.92
C THR A 94 -14.36 26.24 47.00
N THR A 95 -15.10 25.25 47.48
CA THR A 95 -16.47 24.90 47.09
C THR A 95 -17.44 26.01 47.49
N PRO A 96 -18.64 26.07 46.88
CA PRO A 96 -19.82 25.70 47.67
C PRO A 96 -20.89 24.90 46.91
N VAL A 97 -21.80 24.38 47.74
CA VAL A 97 -22.95 23.50 47.51
C VAL A 97 -24.25 24.32 47.30
N GLY A 98 -25.20 23.74 46.55
CA GLY A 98 -26.65 24.04 46.62
C GLY A 98 -27.21 24.69 45.34
N GLY A 99 -28.33 24.28 44.75
CA GLY A 99 -29.36 23.32 45.11
C GLY A 99 -30.44 23.24 44.01
N ALA A 100 -31.18 22.14 44.02
CA ALA A 100 -32.47 21.77 43.42
C ALA A 100 -33.15 22.65 42.33
N GLY A 101 -33.70 21.96 41.31
CA GLY A 101 -34.87 22.46 40.58
C GLY A 101 -35.14 21.83 39.22
N ALA A 102 -35.99 20.78 39.20
CA ALA A 102 -36.97 20.38 38.19
C ALA A 102 -36.71 20.61 36.67
N ALA A 103 -36.82 19.55 35.87
CA ALA A 103 -37.95 19.33 34.94
C ALA A 103 -37.71 18.11 34.04
N ALA A 104 -38.67 17.20 34.04
CA ALA A 104 -38.78 16.10 33.09
C ALA A 104 -39.11 16.65 31.69
N GLY A 105 -38.41 16.13 30.67
CA GLY A 105 -38.66 16.38 29.25
C GLY A 105 -38.37 15.11 28.43
N PRO A 106 -39.11 14.88 27.32
CA PRO A 106 -39.50 13.56 26.88
C PRO A 106 -38.43 12.81 26.07
N GLY A 107 -38.62 11.48 26.00
CA GLY A 107 -37.63 10.50 25.55
C GLY A 107 -37.14 10.62 24.10
N PRO A 108 -36.08 9.86 23.76
CA PRO A 108 -35.52 9.85 22.42
C PRO A 108 -36.45 9.08 21.49
N GLY A 109 -37.00 9.79 20.50
CA GLY A 109 -37.72 9.16 19.39
C GLY A 109 -36.82 8.19 18.61
N PRO A 110 -37.38 7.14 17.99
CA PRO A 110 -36.60 6.14 17.29
C PRO A 110 -36.17 6.68 15.91
N GLY A 111 -34.89 6.54 15.60
CA GLY A 111 -34.43 6.34 14.22
C GLY A 111 -34.42 7.57 13.33
N VAL A 112 -33.55 8.54 13.60
CA VAL A 112 -32.78 9.10 12.49
C VAL A 112 -31.52 8.26 12.40
N ALA A 113 -31.59 7.22 11.58
CA ALA A 113 -30.39 6.52 11.16
C ALA A 113 -29.41 7.58 10.68
N ALA A 114 -28.24 7.66 11.31
CA ALA A 114 -27.13 8.40 10.77
C ALA A 114 -26.86 7.83 9.38
N THR A 115 -27.42 8.46 8.35
CA THR A 115 -26.99 8.27 6.97
C THR A 115 -25.56 8.74 6.96
N SER A 116 -24.62 7.81 7.12
CA SER A 116 -23.22 8.09 6.90
C SER A 116 -23.12 8.68 5.49
N VAL A 117 -22.82 9.98 5.44
CA VAL A 117 -22.62 10.75 4.22
C VAL A 117 -21.29 10.29 3.63
N GLY A 118 -21.32 9.11 3.00
CA GLY A 118 -20.19 8.53 2.27
C GLY A 118 -20.20 8.95 0.80
N ILE A 119 -19.15 8.58 0.06
CA ILE A 119 -18.94 8.89 -1.37
C ILE A 119 -19.92 8.19 -2.35
N GLY A 120 -20.97 7.56 -1.83
CA GLY A 120 -21.94 6.80 -2.62
C GLY A 120 -21.36 5.52 -3.25
N ARG A 121 -22.20 4.77 -3.97
CA ARG A 121 -21.80 3.50 -4.61
C ARG A 121 -20.68 3.69 -5.64
N THR A 122 -20.81 4.69 -6.50
CA THR A 122 -19.81 4.99 -7.54
C THR A 122 -18.47 5.38 -6.93
N GLY A 123 -18.46 6.20 -5.87
CA GLY A 123 -17.21 6.52 -5.18
C GLY A 123 -16.54 5.29 -4.55
N LEU A 124 -17.32 4.36 -3.99
CA LEU A 124 -16.77 3.11 -3.46
C LEU A 124 -16.20 2.20 -4.55
N THR A 125 -16.83 2.15 -5.73
CA THR A 125 -16.27 1.44 -6.89
C THR A 125 -14.95 2.06 -7.32
N ASN A 126 -14.89 3.39 -7.49
CA ASN A 126 -13.67 4.09 -7.87
C ASN A 126 -12.56 3.93 -6.83
N LEU A 127 -12.91 3.91 -5.54
CA LEU A 127 -11.96 3.65 -4.45
C LEU A 127 -11.33 2.25 -4.60
N LYS A 128 -12.16 1.23 -4.83
CA LYS A 128 -11.68 -0.14 -5.04
C LYS A 128 -10.82 -0.25 -6.29
N GLU A 129 -11.23 0.35 -7.40
CA GLU A 129 -10.42 0.37 -8.62
C GLU A 129 -9.08 1.07 -8.38
N CYS A 130 -9.06 2.18 -7.62
CA CYS A 130 -7.83 2.85 -7.21
C CYS A 130 -6.91 1.93 -6.40
N GLU A 131 -7.46 1.16 -5.46
CA GLU A 131 -6.73 0.18 -4.66
C GLU A 131 -6.12 -0.91 -5.54
N ASP A 132 -6.89 -1.44 -6.48
CA ASP A 132 -6.44 -2.47 -7.42
C ASP A 132 -5.31 -1.94 -8.32
N GLN A 133 -5.43 -0.70 -8.82
CA GLN A 133 -4.38 -0.07 -9.63
C GLN A 133 -3.11 0.22 -8.82
N LEU A 134 -3.25 0.69 -7.58
CA LEU A 134 -2.13 0.92 -6.67
C LEU A 134 -1.40 -0.39 -6.36
N ALA A 135 -2.15 -1.47 -6.06
CA ALA A 135 -1.59 -2.79 -5.82
C ALA A 135 -0.87 -3.34 -7.05
N SER A 136 -1.44 -3.17 -8.24
CA SER A 136 -0.84 -3.56 -9.51
C SER A 136 0.48 -2.83 -9.78
N CYS A 137 0.49 -1.49 -9.66
CA CYS A 137 1.70 -0.68 -9.87
C CYS A 137 2.78 -1.01 -8.83
N THR A 138 2.39 -1.20 -7.56
CA THR A 138 3.29 -1.63 -6.50
C THR A 138 3.90 -3.00 -6.82
N GLY A 139 3.11 -3.95 -7.31
CA GLY A 139 3.60 -5.25 -7.76
C GLY A 139 4.65 -5.14 -8.86
N LEU A 140 4.43 -4.27 -9.86
CA LEU A 140 5.39 -4.02 -10.93
C LEU A 140 6.70 -3.41 -10.41
N PHE A 141 6.61 -2.45 -9.48
CA PHE A 141 7.79 -1.87 -8.84
C PHE A 141 8.57 -2.92 -8.05
N VAL A 142 7.87 -3.75 -7.28
CA VAL A 142 8.47 -4.83 -6.48
C VAL A 142 9.19 -5.83 -7.37
N ASP A 143 8.58 -6.23 -8.49
CA ASP A 143 9.22 -7.13 -9.47
C ASP A 143 10.49 -6.50 -10.07
N ASP A 144 10.46 -5.21 -10.44
CA ASP A 144 11.65 -4.50 -10.93
C ASP A 144 12.73 -4.42 -9.85
N GLN A 145 12.35 -4.08 -8.62
CA GLN A 145 13.26 -3.96 -7.48
C GLN A 145 13.95 -5.30 -7.17
N LEU A 146 13.20 -6.39 -7.16
CA LEU A 146 13.78 -7.73 -6.98
C LEU A 146 14.58 -8.18 -8.20
N ALA A 147 14.27 -7.72 -9.42
CA ALA A 147 15.06 -8.03 -10.61
C ALA A 147 16.39 -7.26 -10.69
N VAL A 148 16.55 -6.16 -9.94
CA VAL A 148 17.83 -5.47 -9.76
C VAL A 148 18.71 -6.23 -8.77
N HIS A 149 18.15 -6.64 -7.64
CA HIS A 149 18.94 -7.21 -6.55
C HIS A 149 19.01 -8.74 -6.57
N PHE A 150 17.95 -9.45 -6.95
CA PHE A 150 17.83 -10.92 -6.77
C PHE A 150 17.33 -11.64 -8.04
N ARG A 151 17.70 -11.14 -9.22
CA ARG A 151 17.22 -11.67 -10.51
C ARG A 151 17.36 -13.17 -10.65
N GLU A 152 18.55 -13.72 -10.40
CA GLU A 152 18.82 -15.13 -10.60
C GLU A 152 17.93 -16.02 -9.72
N LEU A 153 17.74 -15.61 -8.47
CA LEU A 153 16.85 -16.31 -7.54
C LEU A 153 15.40 -16.25 -8.02
N VAL A 154 14.91 -15.06 -8.37
CA VAL A 154 13.52 -14.88 -8.84
C VAL A 154 13.26 -15.66 -10.12
N ASP A 155 14.17 -15.58 -11.09
CA ASP A 155 14.07 -16.29 -12.37
C ASP A 155 14.11 -17.80 -12.17
N TRP A 156 15.00 -18.30 -11.30
CA TRP A 156 15.09 -19.72 -11.00
C TRP A 156 13.78 -20.23 -10.41
N VAL A 157 13.20 -19.53 -9.44
CA VAL A 157 11.91 -19.90 -8.82
C VAL A 157 10.80 -19.91 -9.87
N LYS A 158 10.65 -18.82 -10.63
CA LYS A 158 9.59 -18.71 -11.65
C LYS A 158 9.70 -19.82 -12.71
N LYS A 159 10.91 -20.09 -13.19
CA LYS A 159 11.14 -21.12 -14.21
C LYS A 159 10.94 -22.54 -13.64
N ALA A 160 11.37 -22.80 -12.41
CA ALA A 160 11.16 -24.08 -11.73
C ALA A 160 9.67 -24.38 -11.52
N GLU A 161 8.89 -23.40 -11.05
CA GLU A 161 7.45 -23.53 -10.88
C GLU A 161 6.72 -23.72 -12.21
N GLN A 162 7.14 -22.97 -13.23
CA GLN A 162 6.60 -23.13 -14.58
C GLN A 162 6.89 -24.52 -15.14
N ALA A 163 8.10 -25.05 -14.92
CA ALA A 163 8.48 -26.39 -15.34
C ALA A 163 7.68 -27.47 -14.60
N ALA A 164 7.48 -27.32 -13.29
CA ALA A 164 6.63 -28.24 -12.52
C ALA A 164 5.19 -28.27 -13.07
N LYS A 165 4.63 -27.10 -13.38
CA LYS A 165 3.27 -26.97 -13.96
C LYS A 165 3.17 -27.58 -15.36
N ARG A 166 4.15 -27.35 -16.23
CA ARG A 166 4.17 -27.88 -17.60
C ARG A 166 4.32 -29.41 -17.63
N SER A 167 5.14 -29.95 -16.76
CA SER A 167 5.44 -31.37 -16.70
C SER A 167 4.39 -32.17 -15.90
N GLY A 168 3.32 -31.53 -15.41
CA GLY A 168 2.29 -32.17 -14.60
C GLY A 168 2.82 -32.79 -13.31
N VAL A 169 3.96 -32.30 -12.82
CA VAL A 169 4.65 -32.87 -11.66
C VAL A 169 3.83 -32.55 -10.41
N PRO A 170 3.35 -33.56 -9.66
CA PRO A 170 2.60 -33.34 -8.44
C PRO A 170 3.38 -32.48 -7.44
N GLU A 171 2.66 -31.73 -6.62
CA GLU A 171 3.29 -30.87 -5.62
C GLU A 171 4.12 -31.71 -4.64
N GLY A 172 5.41 -31.39 -4.52
CA GLY A 172 6.36 -32.11 -3.66
C GLY A 172 7.30 -33.08 -4.39
N GLN A 173 7.12 -33.33 -5.69
CA GLN A 173 7.98 -34.23 -6.46
C GLN A 173 9.18 -33.48 -7.11
N HIS A 174 10.23 -34.22 -7.45
CA HIS A 174 11.41 -33.73 -8.15
C HIS A 174 11.05 -33.07 -9.49
N ILE A 175 11.67 -31.92 -9.78
CA ILE A 175 11.39 -31.14 -11.00
C ILE A 175 12.53 -31.41 -12.00
N PRO A 176 12.26 -32.07 -13.14
CA PRO A 176 13.28 -32.34 -14.14
C PRO A 176 13.98 -31.06 -14.60
N GLY A 177 15.31 -31.06 -14.59
CA GLY A 177 16.12 -29.94 -15.07
C GLY A 177 16.43 -28.85 -14.03
N TYR A 178 16.00 -28.99 -12.77
CA TYR A 178 16.27 -28.04 -11.67
C TYR A 178 17.04 -28.70 -10.52
N ALA A 179 18.17 -29.33 -10.85
CA ALA A 179 19.00 -30.05 -9.88
C ALA A 179 19.70 -29.10 -8.89
N PRO A 180 20.07 -29.59 -7.67
CA PRO A 180 20.75 -28.79 -6.64
C PRO A 180 22.01 -28.06 -7.13
N VAL A 181 22.76 -28.66 -8.06
CA VAL A 181 23.97 -28.07 -8.65
C VAL A 181 23.71 -26.71 -9.33
N GLN A 182 22.53 -26.50 -9.92
CA GLN A 182 22.18 -25.24 -10.58
C GLN A 182 21.76 -24.16 -9.57
N ALA A 183 21.20 -24.57 -8.44
CA ALA A 183 20.73 -23.69 -7.38
C ALA A 183 21.86 -23.27 -6.42
N MET A 184 22.92 -24.08 -6.31
CA MET A 184 24.07 -23.80 -5.43
C MET A 184 24.74 -22.43 -5.65
N PRO A 185 25.08 -21.99 -6.88
CA PRO A 185 25.68 -20.67 -7.09
C PRO A 185 24.74 -19.53 -6.65
N ILE A 186 23.45 -19.66 -6.94
CA ILE A 186 22.41 -18.69 -6.55
C ILE A 186 22.32 -18.58 -5.02
N LEU A 187 22.35 -19.72 -4.32
CA LEU A 187 22.29 -19.74 -2.87
C LEU A 187 23.53 -19.11 -2.23
N ARG A 188 24.73 -19.38 -2.78
CA ARG A 188 25.98 -18.78 -2.30
C ARG A 188 26.01 -17.27 -2.53
N ASP A 189 25.63 -16.84 -3.72
CA ASP A 189 25.50 -15.42 -4.07
C ASP A 189 24.51 -14.69 -3.14
N PHE A 190 23.35 -15.30 -2.89
CA PHE A 190 22.40 -14.76 -1.91
C PHE A 190 23.05 -14.65 -0.52
N ALA A 191 23.71 -15.71 -0.05
CA ALA A 191 24.30 -15.75 1.30
C ALA A 191 25.37 -14.68 1.56
N THR A 192 26.10 -14.24 0.52
CA THR A 192 27.15 -13.22 0.67
C THR A 192 26.61 -11.80 0.67
N ARG A 193 25.56 -11.49 -0.09
CA ARG A 193 25.14 -10.09 -0.34
C ARG A 193 23.74 -9.70 0.13
N TRP A 194 22.96 -10.62 0.67
CA TRP A 194 21.55 -10.36 1.02
C TRP A 194 21.35 -9.18 1.97
N LYS A 195 22.24 -8.97 2.96
CA LYS A 195 22.14 -7.84 3.90
C LYS A 195 22.33 -6.50 3.19
N ASP A 196 23.42 -6.37 2.46
CA ASP A 196 23.78 -5.17 1.71
C ASP A 196 22.70 -4.84 0.68
N ALA A 197 22.14 -5.86 0.01
CA ALA A 197 21.04 -5.70 -0.92
C ALA A 197 19.75 -5.22 -0.25
N ILE A 198 19.38 -5.72 0.94
CA ILE A 198 18.22 -5.23 1.70
C ILE A 198 18.44 -3.75 2.12
N GLU A 199 19.64 -3.37 2.54
CA GLU A 199 19.97 -1.99 2.87
C GLU A 199 19.96 -1.06 1.64
N ALA A 200 20.46 -1.54 0.50
CA ALA A 200 20.36 -0.83 -0.77
C ALA A 200 18.90 -0.63 -1.20
N MET A 201 18.08 -1.68 -1.14
CA MET A 201 16.66 -1.60 -1.43
C MET A 201 15.94 -0.57 -0.56
N HIS A 202 16.28 -0.51 0.73
CA HIS A 202 15.74 0.51 1.64
C HIS A 202 16.11 1.92 1.21
N ARG A 203 17.40 2.17 0.95
CA ARG A 203 17.88 3.50 0.51
C ARG A 203 17.27 3.93 -0.81
N GLU A 204 17.11 3.01 -1.76
CA GLU A 204 16.48 3.26 -3.06
C GLU A 204 15.02 3.66 -2.89
N VAL A 205 14.24 2.92 -2.09
CA VAL A 205 12.84 3.27 -1.81
C VAL A 205 12.74 4.61 -1.07
N ALA A 206 13.59 4.84 -0.07
CA ALA A 206 13.63 6.12 0.65
C ALA A 206 13.91 7.29 -0.29
N ALA A 207 14.82 7.14 -1.25
CA ALA A 207 15.12 8.17 -2.24
C ALA A 207 13.99 8.35 -3.28
N GLN A 208 13.37 7.26 -3.74
CA GLN A 208 12.35 7.28 -4.79
C GLN A 208 10.98 7.77 -4.29
N PHE A 209 10.71 7.68 -2.99
CA PHE A 209 9.43 8.00 -2.37
C PHE A 209 9.53 9.05 -1.25
N ALA A 210 10.64 9.80 -1.15
CA ALA A 210 10.98 10.68 -0.03
C ALA A 210 9.87 11.64 0.42
N GLU A 211 9.11 12.20 -0.52
CA GLU A 211 8.05 13.18 -0.26
C GLU A 211 6.66 12.55 -0.08
N THR A 212 6.58 11.22 0.08
CA THR A 212 5.30 10.49 -0.02
C THR A 212 5.09 9.51 1.13
N SER A 213 3.84 9.38 1.57
CA SER A 213 3.47 8.48 2.67
C SER A 213 3.50 6.99 2.29
N CYS A 214 3.55 6.65 1.00
CA CYS A 214 3.49 5.27 0.51
C CYS A 214 4.84 4.53 0.48
N GLY A 215 5.97 5.23 0.70
CA GLY A 215 7.30 4.61 0.62
C GLY A 215 7.48 3.42 1.57
N ARG A 216 6.91 3.51 2.78
CA ARG A 216 6.92 2.41 3.75
C ARG A 216 6.16 1.18 3.26
N ASP A 217 4.98 1.38 2.67
CA ASP A 217 4.13 0.29 2.18
C ASP A 217 4.78 -0.41 0.97
N VAL A 218 5.39 0.36 0.08
CA VAL A 218 6.15 -0.16 -1.07
C VAL A 218 7.38 -0.94 -0.62
N LEU A 219 8.11 -0.43 0.37
CA LEU A 219 9.23 -1.15 0.98
C LEU A 219 8.76 -2.47 1.60
N GLN A 220 7.69 -2.43 2.40
CA GLN A 220 7.14 -3.62 3.04
C GLN A 220 6.69 -4.66 2.02
N ALA A 221 6.05 -4.23 0.92
CA ALA A 221 5.67 -5.10 -0.19
C ALA A 221 6.91 -5.75 -0.83
N SER A 222 7.98 -4.98 -1.05
CA SER A 222 9.24 -5.47 -1.61
C SER A 222 9.91 -6.53 -0.72
N MET A 223 10.01 -6.25 0.58
CA MET A 223 10.59 -7.16 1.57
C MET A 223 9.75 -8.43 1.76
N THR A 224 8.43 -8.30 1.70
CA THR A 224 7.51 -9.45 1.76
C THR A 224 7.68 -10.35 0.54
N SER A 225 7.79 -9.76 -0.66
CA SER A 225 8.00 -10.53 -1.89
C SER A 225 9.37 -11.20 -1.93
N LEU A 226 10.43 -10.53 -1.46
CA LEU A 226 11.74 -11.16 -1.26
C LEU A 226 11.62 -12.42 -0.41
N LEU A 227 10.95 -12.31 0.75
CA LEU A 227 10.77 -13.43 1.66
C LEU A 227 10.00 -14.57 1.00
N LYS A 228 8.91 -14.26 0.26
CA LYS A 228 8.11 -15.26 -0.48
C LYS A 228 8.95 -16.02 -1.50
N TYR A 229 9.71 -15.33 -2.35
CA TYR A 229 10.58 -15.98 -3.33
C TYR A 229 11.67 -16.81 -2.66
N TYR A 230 12.28 -16.30 -1.59
CA TYR A 230 13.30 -17.04 -0.85
C TYR A 230 12.75 -18.30 -0.19
N THR A 231 11.60 -18.23 0.49
CA THR A 231 10.96 -19.41 1.07
C THR A 231 10.59 -20.42 0.00
N ARG A 232 10.09 -19.94 -1.16
CA ARG A 232 9.72 -20.81 -2.27
C ARG A 232 10.94 -21.48 -2.91
N PHE A 233 12.06 -20.76 -3.03
CA PHE A 233 13.35 -21.30 -3.46
C PHE A 233 13.79 -22.47 -2.57
N LEU A 234 13.74 -22.30 -1.24
CA LEU A 234 14.09 -23.36 -0.30
C LEU A 234 13.12 -24.55 -0.38
N GLU A 235 11.82 -24.32 -0.55
CA GLU A 235 10.83 -25.39 -0.75
C GLU A 235 11.12 -26.21 -2.01
N LEU A 236 11.44 -25.55 -3.12
CA LEU A 236 11.75 -26.21 -4.39
C LEU A 236 13.05 -27.02 -4.29
N LEU A 237 14.04 -26.54 -3.54
CA LEU A 237 15.28 -27.27 -3.23
C LEU A 237 15.03 -28.53 -2.41
N LYS A 238 14.15 -28.47 -1.39
CA LYS A 238 13.77 -29.65 -0.57
C LYS A 238 13.17 -30.78 -1.42
N ARG A 239 12.55 -30.46 -2.56
CA ARG A 239 11.96 -31.44 -3.50
C ARG A 239 13.01 -32.18 -4.32
N GLN A 240 14.27 -31.72 -4.33
CA GLN A 240 15.35 -32.31 -5.15
C GLN A 240 16.13 -33.42 -4.44
N GLY A 241 15.59 -33.99 -3.36
CA GLY A 241 16.21 -35.12 -2.65
C GLY A 241 17.28 -34.71 -1.62
N PRO A 242 18.14 -35.66 -1.18
CA PRO A 242 19.10 -35.45 -0.09
C PRO A 242 20.07 -34.30 -0.33
N ASP A 243 20.58 -34.15 -1.54
CA ASP A 243 21.53 -33.09 -1.91
C ASP A 243 20.88 -31.70 -1.80
N GLY A 244 19.62 -31.58 -2.23
CA GLY A 244 18.85 -30.34 -2.05
C GLY A 244 18.60 -30.00 -0.59
N LEU A 245 18.36 -31.01 0.26
CA LEU A 245 18.21 -30.83 1.70
C LEU A 245 19.52 -30.38 2.37
N MET A 246 20.66 -30.87 1.91
CA MET A 246 21.97 -30.40 2.39
C MET A 246 22.18 -28.92 2.09
N LEU A 247 21.89 -28.46 0.87
CA LEU A 247 21.97 -27.04 0.53
C LEU A 247 21.06 -26.17 1.41
N VAL A 248 19.84 -26.63 1.70
CA VAL A 248 18.90 -25.89 2.57
C VAL A 248 19.42 -25.77 4.01
N ARG A 249 20.24 -26.72 4.50
CA ARG A 249 20.87 -26.62 5.83
C ARG A 249 21.99 -25.58 5.88
N GLU A 250 22.66 -25.35 4.76
CA GLU A 250 23.72 -24.33 4.61
C GLU A 250 23.17 -22.95 4.24
N ALA A 251 21.89 -22.88 3.85
CA ALA A 251 21.21 -21.65 3.47
C ALA A 251 21.05 -20.67 4.65
N VAL A 252 20.97 -19.38 4.33
CA VAL A 252 20.62 -18.35 5.31
C VAL A 252 19.24 -18.64 5.89
N SER A 253 19.12 -18.61 7.22
CA SER A 253 17.84 -18.94 7.85
C SER A 253 16.79 -17.86 7.57
N VAL A 254 15.55 -18.29 7.30
CA VAL A 254 14.40 -17.38 7.13
C VAL A 254 14.23 -16.43 8.34
N PRO A 255 14.39 -16.88 9.60
CA PRO A 255 14.39 -15.98 10.76
C PRO A 255 15.45 -14.88 10.71
N SER A 256 16.66 -15.17 10.22
CA SER A 256 17.73 -14.17 10.08
C SER A 256 17.34 -13.07 9.09
N ILE A 257 16.77 -13.43 7.95
CA ILE A 257 16.29 -12.47 6.93
C ILE A 257 15.16 -11.63 7.51
N MET A 258 14.20 -12.27 8.19
CA MET A 258 13.08 -11.57 8.82
C MET A 258 13.52 -10.60 9.90
N TYR A 259 14.53 -10.96 10.70
CA TYR A 259 15.11 -10.06 11.69
C TYR A 259 15.71 -8.82 11.03
N GLU A 260 16.47 -8.99 9.95
CA GLU A 260 17.09 -7.90 9.21
C GLU A 260 16.06 -6.95 8.60
N ILE A 261 15.04 -7.51 7.94
CA ILE A 261 13.91 -6.74 7.40
C ILE A 261 13.27 -5.91 8.52
N LYS A 262 12.98 -6.52 9.67
CA LYS A 262 12.40 -5.83 10.82
C LYS A 262 13.31 -4.73 11.37
N ARG A 263 14.63 -4.91 11.35
CA ARG A 263 15.60 -3.90 11.79
C ARG A 263 15.51 -2.67 10.87
N ILE A 264 15.53 -2.89 9.56
CA ILE A 264 15.61 -1.82 8.56
C ILE A 264 14.27 -1.10 8.42
N THR A 265 13.14 -1.80 8.42
CA THR A 265 11.80 -1.16 8.32
C THR A 265 11.36 -0.43 9.59
N LYS A 266 12.05 -0.64 10.73
CA LYS A 266 11.83 0.13 11.96
C LYS A 266 12.64 1.43 12.02
N THR A 267 13.70 1.52 11.22
CA THR A 267 14.55 2.71 11.12
C THR A 267 13.87 3.74 10.23
#